data_AF-A0A5R9E5X7-F1
#
_entry.id   AF-A0A5R9E5X7-F1
#
_cell.length_a   1.000
_cell.length_b   1.000
_cell.length_c   1.000
_cell.angle_alpha   90.00
_cell.angle_beta   90.00
_cell.angle_gamma   90.00
#
_symmetry.space_group_name_H-M   'P 1'
#
loop_
_entity.id
_entity.type
_entity.pdbx_description
1 polymer ?
#
loop_
_entity_poly.entity_id
_entity_poly.type
_entity_poly.pdbx_seq_one_letter_code
_entity_poly.pdbx_strand_id
1 'polypeptide(L)' 'MSTAPAIGPRDAEEPRPNVLPKPGLIFDDPLDQQSADDTDRGWGERSPASGDSAADLARFLDEKPPHHL' A
#
# COMPACT_ATOMS: atom_id res chain seq x y z
N MET A 1 -26.45 47.41 0.46
CA MET A 1 -27.20 46.25 -0.08
C MET A 1 -26.46 45.75 -1.30
N SER A 2 -25.75 44.62 -1.20
CA SER A 2 -24.90 44.09 -2.28
C SER A 2 -25.73 43.12 -3.11
N THR A 3 -25.94 43.41 -4.39
CA THR A 3 -26.67 42.52 -5.31
C THR A 3 -25.67 41.65 -6.06
N ALA A 4 -25.85 40.32 -5.99
CA ALA A 4 -25.10 39.37 -6.81
C ALA A 4 -25.59 39.43 -8.27
N PRO A 5 -24.74 39.14 -9.28
CA PRO A 5 -25.19 39.09 -10.66
C PRO A 5 -26.09 37.87 -10.88
N ALA A 6 -27.16 38.06 -11.65
CA ALA A 6 -28.12 37.02 -11.98
C ALA A 6 -27.47 35.94 -12.86
N ILE A 7 -27.73 34.67 -12.53
CA ILE A 7 -27.40 33.53 -13.37
C ILE A 7 -28.36 33.55 -14.57
N GLY A 8 -27.88 34.05 -15.70
CA GLY A 8 -28.56 33.88 -17.00
C GLY A 8 -28.55 32.41 -17.44
N PRO A 9 -29.37 32.03 -18.44
CA PRO A 9 -29.45 30.66 -18.92
C PRO A 9 -28.06 30.24 -19.42
N ARG A 10 -27.52 29.17 -18.85
CA ARG A 10 -26.27 28.57 -19.34
C ARG A 10 -26.53 28.09 -20.77
N ASP A 11 -25.71 28.53 -21.71
CA ASP A 11 -25.71 28.03 -23.08
C ASP A 11 -25.80 26.50 -23.06
N ALA A 12 -26.74 25.95 -23.83
CA ALA A 12 -26.89 24.52 -23.96
C ALA A 12 -25.58 23.95 -24.53
N GLU A 13 -24.92 23.08 -23.77
CA GLU A 13 -23.65 22.49 -24.18
C GLU A 13 -23.83 21.73 -25.50
N GLU A 14 -23.10 22.15 -26.54
CA GLU A 14 -22.92 21.34 -27.74
C GLU A 14 -22.32 19.98 -27.36
N PRO A 15 -22.74 18.88 -28.03
CA PRO A 15 -22.23 17.56 -27.71
C PRO A 15 -20.73 17.52 -27.98
N ARG A 16 -19.94 17.53 -26.89
CA ARG A 16 -18.48 17.47 -26.97
C ARG A 16 -18.09 16.13 -27.61
N PRO A 17 -17.11 16.10 -28.53
CA PRO A 17 -16.63 14.85 -29.10
C PRO A 17 -16.20 13.91 -27.96
N ASN A 18 -16.51 12.62 -28.09
CA ASN A 18 -16.20 11.60 -27.09
C ASN A 18 -14.66 11.44 -26.98
N VAL A 19 -14.04 12.26 -26.13
CA VAL A 19 -12.61 12.19 -25.86
C VAL A 19 -12.38 11.03 -24.91
N LEU A 20 -11.51 10.10 -25.29
CA LEU A 20 -11.06 9.01 -24.42
C LEU A 20 -10.67 9.59 -23.05
N PRO A 21 -11.15 9.00 -21.93
CA PRO A 21 -10.88 9.53 -20.60
C PRO A 21 -9.36 9.54 -20.36
N LYS A 22 -8.83 10.69 -19.96
CA LYS A 22 -7.44 10.82 -19.54
C LYS A 22 -7.27 10.13 -18.19
N PRO A 23 -6.14 9.46 -17.93
CA PRO A 23 -5.86 8.92 -16.61
C PRO A 23 -5.94 10.04 -15.55
N GLY A 24 -6.74 9.81 -14.52
CA GLY A 24 -6.90 10.74 -13.40
C GLY A 24 -5.71 10.69 -12.45
N LEU A 25 -5.41 11.81 -11.80
CA LEU A 25 -4.44 11.84 -10.71
C LEU A 25 -5.11 11.32 -9.43
N ILE A 26 -4.41 10.45 -8.70
CA ILE A 26 -4.81 9.96 -7.38
C ILE A 26 -4.06 10.79 -6.33
N PHE A 27 -4.79 11.39 -5.39
CA PHE A 27 -4.25 12.24 -4.32
C PHE A 27 -4.40 11.62 -2.93
N ASP A 28 -4.87 10.38 -2.86
CA ASP A 28 -4.92 9.63 -1.61
C ASP A 28 -3.50 9.44 -1.05
N ASP A 29 -3.39 9.36 0.27
CA ASP A 29 -2.10 9.15 0.92
C ASP A 29 -1.57 7.74 0.56
N PRO A 30 -0.37 7.63 -0.06
CA PRO A 30 0.19 6.33 -0.42
C PRO A 30 0.47 5.43 0.79
N LEU A 31 0.52 5.97 2.01
CA LEU A 31 0.76 5.24 3.25
C LEU A 31 -0.52 4.82 3.98
N ASP A 32 -1.71 5.15 3.47
CA ASP A 32 -2.99 4.78 4.09
C ASP A 32 -3.36 3.31 3.86
N GLN A 33 -2.62 2.60 3.00
CA GLN A 33 -2.79 1.18 2.73
C GLN A 33 -1.70 0.36 3.43
N GLN A 34 -2.10 -0.74 4.08
CA GLN A 34 -1.17 -1.70 4.65
C GLN A 34 -0.34 -2.36 3.54
N SER A 35 0.98 -2.28 3.66
CA SER A 35 1.92 -2.93 2.75
C SER A 35 2.26 -4.35 3.21
N ALA A 36 2.81 -5.15 2.29
CA ALA A 36 3.31 -6.49 2.66
C ALA A 36 4.47 -6.42 3.65
N ASP A 37 5.27 -5.35 3.59
CA ASP A 37 6.40 -5.11 4.49
C ASP A 37 5.94 -4.71 5.90
N ASP A 38 4.69 -4.27 6.08
CA ASP A 38 4.10 -4.00 7.41
C ASP A 38 3.67 -5.28 8.13
N THR A 39 3.77 -6.43 7.45
CA THR A 39 3.45 -7.73 8.04
C THR A 39 4.72 -8.53 8.23
N ASP A 40 4.84 -9.21 9.37
CA ASP A 40 5.90 -10.19 9.62
C ASP A 40 5.71 -11.48 8.80
N ARG A 41 5.01 -11.42 7.66
CA ARG A 41 4.68 -12.58 6.85
C ARG A 41 5.97 -13.20 6.30
N GLY A 42 6.10 -14.51 6.45
CA GLY A 42 7.33 -15.23 6.14
C GLY A 42 8.45 -15.12 7.19
N TRP A 43 8.27 -14.33 8.25
CA TRP A 43 9.15 -14.32 9.42
C TRP A 43 8.58 -15.24 10.49
N GLY A 44 9.29 -16.33 10.81
CA GLY A 44 8.87 -17.28 11.84
C GLY A 44 7.68 -18.18 11.46
N GLU A 45 7.13 -18.05 10.25
CA GLU A 45 6.14 -18.99 9.73
C GLU A 45 6.74 -20.39 9.64
N ARG A 46 6.07 -21.36 10.28
CA ARG A 46 6.51 -22.75 10.27
C ARG A 46 6.16 -23.38 8.94
N SER A 47 7.17 -23.70 8.12
CA SER A 47 7.00 -24.52 6.92
C SER A 47 6.27 -25.83 7.28
N PRO A 48 5.18 -26.20 6.58
CA PRO A 48 4.42 -27.41 6.87
C PRO A 48 5.18 -28.71 6.54
N ALA A 49 6.34 -28.60 5.88
CA ALA A 49 7.18 -29.72 5.51
C ALA A 49 8.64 -29.42 5.87
N SER A 50 9.20 -30.27 6.76
CA SER A 50 10.63 -30.40 7.05
C SER A 50 11.25 -29.35 7.98
N GLY A 51 11.30 -29.69 9.27
CA GLY A 51 12.21 -29.06 10.24
C GLY A 51 11.54 -28.85 11.58
N ASP A 52 12.04 -29.53 12.63
CA ASP A 52 11.64 -29.24 14.00
C ASP A 52 12.18 -27.85 14.37
N SER A 53 11.31 -26.84 14.27
CA SER A 53 11.64 -25.44 14.56
C SER A 53 12.31 -25.22 15.93
N ALA A 54 12.07 -26.11 16.90
CA ALA A 54 12.73 -26.03 18.20
C ALA A 54 14.21 -26.44 18.12
N ALA A 55 14.54 -27.44 17.28
CA ALA A 55 15.91 -27.87 17.03
C ALA A 55 16.71 -26.79 16.28
N ASP A 56 16.09 -26.11 15.31
CA ASP A 56 16.74 -25.00 14.60
C ASP A 56 17.03 -23.82 15.53
N LEU A 57 16.08 -23.46 16.41
CA LEU A 57 16.28 -22.40 17.42
C LEU A 57 17.41 -22.76 18.39
N ALA A 58 17.45 -24.01 18.87
CA ALA A 58 18.51 -24.48 19.76
C ALA A 58 19.89 -24.35 19.09
N ARG A 59 20.02 -24.74 17.82
CA ARG A 59 21.28 -24.58 17.06
C ARG A 59 21.72 -23.12 16.95
N PHE A 60 20.80 -22.19 16.66
CA PHE A 60 21.13 -20.76 16.59
C PHE A 60 21.60 -20.18 17.92
N LEU A 61 21.05 -20.64 19.04
CA LEU A 61 21.46 -20.20 20.38
C LEU A 61 22.82 -20.78 20.79
N ASP A 62 23.10 -22.03 20.39
CA ASP A 62 24.35 -22.72 20.72
C ASP A 62 25.51 -22.34 19.79
N GLU A 63 25.23 -21.94 18.54
CA GLU A 63 26.25 -21.60 17.55
C GLU A 63 26.77 -20.17 17.76
N LYS A 64 27.82 -20.06 18.57
CA LYS A 64 28.48 -18.79 18.88
C LYS A 64 29.32 -18.32 17.67
N PRO A 65 29.17 -17.06 17.19
CA PRO A 65 29.92 -16.60 16.02
C PRO A 65 31.44 -16.62 16.28
N PRO A 66 32.27 -16.76 15.23
CA PRO A 66 33.71 -17.05 15.33
C PRO A 66 34.53 -15.94 16.01
N HIS A 67 33.89 -14.85 16.45
CA HIS A 67 34.50 -13.76 17.18
C HIS A 67 33.66 -13.44 18.42
N HIS A 68 33.46 -14.44 19.27
CA HIS A 68 33.14 -14.19 20.66
C HIS A 68 34.45 -14.34 21.44
N LEU A 69 34.95 -13.26 22.00
CA LEU A 69 35.98 -13.28 23.05
C LEU A 69 35.49 -12.37 24.16
#